data_AF-A2BN60-F1
#
_entry.id   AF-A2BN60-F1
#
_cell.length_a   1.000
_cell.length_b   1.000
_cell.length_c   1.000
_cell.angle_alpha   90.00
_cell.angle_beta   90.00
_cell.angle_gamma   90.00
#
_symmetry.space_group_name_H-M   'P 1'
#
loop_
_entity.id
_entity.type
_entity.pdbx_description
1 polymer ?
#
loop_
_entity_poly.entity_id
_entity_poly.type
_entity_poly.pdbx_seq_one_letter_code
_entity_poly.pdbx_strand_id
1 'polypeptide(L)'
;MVFNKLKGVLKKFVDSVVEVAVTRELREEDIAPLLDELVIELAESDVALEVAEEIANRLREELIGRKIPRFSDVRSLVVESLEKAIVDVLSRGYQPLDLIAEARSRSPGNPLRILFFGVNGVGKTTTIAKFAYMFKQNGITPVIAAADTYRAGAQEQLRRHAEKLSVPFIGGRYGADPASVVYDAIEYARARGYRVILADTAGRMHTDRDLMEELRKITRVAKPDYRALVVDALTGNDAVEQARFFDEAVGIDFIILTKVDADVKGGTALSVAAVTGKPILFVGTGQKYEDLELFDPKRYTEKIIGELKQKS
;
A
#
# COMPACT_ATOMS: atom_id res chain seq x y z
N MET A 1 -6.07 18.34 6.61
CA MET A 1 -4.96 17.66 7.29
C MET A 1 -4.98 16.20 6.88
N VAL A 2 -3.82 15.55 6.74
CA VAL A 2 -3.72 14.13 6.39
C VAL A 2 -4.39 13.27 7.48
N PHE A 3 -5.18 12.29 7.08
CA PHE A 3 -5.97 11.36 7.91
C PHE A 3 -6.99 12.01 8.86
N ASN A 4 -7.38 13.27 8.62
CA ASN A 4 -8.23 14.02 9.53
C ASN A 4 -9.53 13.31 9.92
N LYS A 5 -10.18 12.59 8.98
CA LYS A 5 -11.42 11.89 9.27
C LYS A 5 -11.18 10.72 10.24
N LEU A 6 -10.27 9.81 9.90
CA LEU A 6 -9.91 8.68 10.77
C LEU A 6 -9.40 9.15 12.13
N LYS A 7 -8.55 10.19 12.18
CA LYS A 7 -8.11 10.81 13.45
C LYS A 7 -9.29 11.26 14.32
N GLY A 8 -10.28 11.92 13.72
CA GLY A 8 -11.46 12.41 14.42
C GLY A 8 -12.31 11.26 14.99
N VAL A 9 -12.54 10.21 14.20
CA VAL A 9 -13.27 9.00 14.60
C VAL A 9 -12.60 8.33 15.80
N LEU A 10 -11.29 8.08 15.68
CA LEU A 10 -10.51 7.44 16.74
C LEU A 10 -10.46 8.28 18.02
N LYS A 11 -10.34 9.61 17.89
CA LYS A 11 -10.41 10.53 19.03
C LYS A 11 -11.75 10.44 19.74
N LYS A 12 -12.85 10.53 18.99
CA LYS A 12 -14.22 10.47 19.54
C LYS A 12 -14.42 9.18 20.33
N PHE A 13 -14.03 8.04 19.76
CA PHE A 13 -14.12 6.76 20.45
C PHE A 13 -13.33 6.74 21.77
N VAL A 14 -12.06 7.19 21.76
CA VAL A 14 -11.24 7.25 22.98
C VAL A 14 -11.88 8.15 24.03
N ASP A 15 -12.35 9.33 23.64
CA ASP A 15 -12.97 10.30 24.55
C ASP A 15 -14.25 9.72 25.19
N SER A 16 -15.09 9.05 24.40
CA SER A 16 -16.33 8.40 24.89
C SER A 16 -16.04 7.26 25.87
N VAL A 17 -15.05 6.39 25.59
CA VAL A 17 -14.67 5.31 26.52
C VAL A 17 -14.13 5.87 27.84
N VAL A 18 -13.33 6.93 27.77
CA VAL A 18 -12.79 7.60 28.97
C VAL A 18 -13.90 8.22 29.82
N GLU A 19 -14.89 8.87 29.21
CA GLU A 19 -16.03 9.46 29.93
C GLU A 19 -16.83 8.41 30.70
N VAL A 20 -17.11 7.25 30.08
CA VAL A 20 -17.78 6.14 30.76
C VAL A 20 -16.93 5.61 31.91
N ALA A 21 -15.63 5.41 31.70
CA ALA A 21 -14.72 4.87 32.71
C ALA A 21 -14.52 5.80 33.93
N VAL A 22 -14.72 7.11 33.76
CA VAL A 22 -14.70 8.08 34.88
C VAL A 22 -15.91 7.90 35.79
N THR A 23 -17.06 7.52 35.23
CA THR A 23 -18.33 7.46 35.97
C THR A 23 -18.59 6.09 36.60
N ARG A 24 -18.10 5.00 36.01
CA ARG A 24 -18.33 3.61 36.47
C ARG A 24 -17.32 2.62 35.89
N GLU A 25 -17.31 1.40 36.45
CA GLU A 25 -16.53 0.29 35.89
C GLU A 25 -17.04 -0.06 34.48
N LEU A 26 -16.12 -0.24 33.54
CA LEU A 26 -16.45 -0.58 32.15
C LEU A 26 -17.04 -1.98 32.08
N ARG A 27 -18.32 -2.06 31.69
CA ARG A 27 -19.02 -3.32 31.43
C ARG A 27 -19.30 -3.45 29.94
N GLU A 28 -19.57 -4.68 29.50
CA GLU A 28 -19.88 -4.97 28.10
C GLU A 28 -21.04 -4.12 27.57
N GLU A 29 -22.09 -3.94 28.38
CA GLU A 29 -23.25 -3.09 28.05
C GLU A 29 -22.91 -1.61 27.83
N ASP A 30 -21.79 -1.14 28.41
CA ASP A 30 -21.36 0.25 28.30
C ASP A 30 -20.42 0.45 27.09
N ILE A 31 -19.65 -0.58 26.70
CA ILE A 31 -18.68 -0.52 25.59
C ILE A 31 -19.32 -0.90 24.24
N ALA A 32 -20.22 -1.89 24.22
CA ALA A 32 -20.76 -2.43 22.97
C ALA A 32 -21.36 -1.36 22.04
N PRO A 33 -22.19 -0.40 22.52
CA PRO A 33 -22.73 0.66 21.66
C PRO A 33 -21.66 1.57 21.07
N LEU A 34 -20.58 1.84 21.83
CA LEU A 34 -19.45 2.67 21.36
C LEU A 34 -18.64 1.98 20.27
N LEU A 35 -18.52 0.65 20.36
CA LEU A 35 -17.86 -0.15 19.33
C LEU A 35 -18.70 -0.23 18.05
N ASP A 36 -20.02 -0.38 18.17
CA ASP A 36 -20.90 -0.41 17.01
C ASP A 36 -20.89 0.94 16.27
N GLU A 37 -20.88 2.05 17.01
CA GLU A 37 -20.69 3.39 16.44
C GLU A 37 -19.31 3.53 15.77
N LEU A 38 -18.24 3.04 16.42
CA LEU A 38 -16.89 3.03 15.85
C LEU A 38 -16.86 2.28 14.50
N VAL A 39 -17.53 1.13 14.37
CA VAL A 39 -17.58 0.38 13.10
C VAL A 39 -18.17 1.23 11.99
N ILE A 40 -19.29 1.91 12.25
CA ILE A 40 -19.97 2.76 11.27
C ILE A 40 -19.05 3.91 10.85
N GLU A 41 -18.45 4.62 11.81
CA GLU A 41 -17.61 5.78 11.54
C GLU A 41 -16.29 5.42 10.82
N LEU A 42 -15.70 4.26 11.14
CA LEU A 42 -14.56 3.72 10.40
C LEU A 42 -14.95 3.40 8.96
N ALA A 43 -16.11 2.77 8.74
CA ALA A 43 -16.61 2.46 7.40
C ALA A 43 -16.82 3.73 6.57
N GLU A 44 -17.36 4.79 7.17
CA GLU A 44 -17.47 6.10 6.51
C GLU A 44 -16.12 6.77 6.21
N SER A 45 -15.04 6.30 6.83
CA SER A 45 -13.66 6.74 6.62
C SER A 45 -12.90 5.86 5.61
N ASP A 46 -13.62 5.11 4.78
CA ASP A 46 -13.12 4.16 3.78
C ASP A 46 -12.32 2.98 4.37
N VAL A 47 -12.61 2.62 5.63
CA VAL A 47 -12.21 1.33 6.19
C VAL A 47 -13.22 0.27 5.72
N ALA A 48 -12.76 -0.84 5.15
CA ALA A 48 -13.65 -1.92 4.74
C ALA A 48 -14.40 -2.46 5.96
N LEU A 49 -15.70 -2.77 5.80
CA LEU A 49 -16.57 -3.13 6.92
C LEU A 49 -16.01 -4.28 7.76
N GLU A 50 -15.53 -5.34 7.10
CA GLU A 50 -14.91 -6.50 7.76
C GLU A 50 -13.67 -6.13 8.60
N VAL A 51 -12.96 -5.06 8.23
CA VAL A 51 -11.77 -4.55 8.92
C VAL A 51 -12.17 -3.66 10.09
N ALA A 52 -13.20 -2.83 9.91
CA ALA A 52 -13.77 -2.04 10.99
C ALA A 52 -14.34 -2.94 12.10
N GLU A 53 -15.07 -3.99 11.72
CA GLU A 53 -15.57 -5.03 12.64
C GLU A 53 -14.42 -5.75 13.35
N GLU A 54 -13.35 -6.11 12.64
CA GLU A 54 -12.18 -6.74 13.26
C GLU A 54 -11.51 -5.83 14.30
N ILE A 55 -11.31 -4.55 13.98
CA ILE A 55 -10.73 -3.57 14.90
C ILE A 55 -11.61 -3.45 16.15
N ALA A 56 -12.93 -3.32 15.97
CA ALA A 56 -13.88 -3.24 17.06
C ALA A 56 -13.91 -4.52 17.91
N ASN A 57 -13.83 -5.69 17.30
CA ASN A 57 -13.78 -6.97 18.00
C ASN A 57 -12.51 -7.11 18.85
N ARG A 58 -11.34 -6.73 18.32
CA ARG A 58 -10.08 -6.71 19.08
C ARG A 58 -10.15 -5.75 20.27
N LEU A 59 -10.70 -4.55 20.06
CA LEU A 59 -10.92 -3.58 21.13
C LEU A 59 -11.89 -4.13 22.18
N ARG A 60 -12.94 -4.84 21.77
CA ARG A 60 -13.87 -5.51 22.69
C ARG A 60 -13.13 -6.48 23.61
N GLU A 61 -12.30 -7.35 23.05
CA GLU A 61 -11.52 -8.33 23.81
C GLU A 61 -10.50 -7.69 24.76
N GLU A 62 -9.89 -6.57 24.36
CA GLU A 62 -8.89 -5.90 25.18
C GLU A 62 -9.47 -5.01 26.28
N LEU A 63 -10.66 -4.44 26.07
CA LEU A 63 -11.29 -3.49 26.99
C LEU A 63 -12.28 -4.17 27.95
N ILE A 64 -12.98 -5.23 27.53
CA ILE A 64 -13.94 -5.94 28.38
C ILE A 64 -13.23 -6.81 29.41
N GLY A 65 -13.68 -6.75 30.67
CA GLY A 65 -13.16 -7.59 31.76
C GLY A 65 -11.84 -7.11 32.36
N ARG A 66 -11.24 -6.04 31.83
CA ARG A 66 -10.12 -5.37 32.50
C ARG A 66 -10.65 -4.57 33.69
N LYS A 67 -10.30 -5.02 34.90
CA LYS A 67 -10.39 -4.19 36.09
C LYS A 67 -9.40 -3.04 35.94
N ILE A 68 -9.89 -1.88 35.53
CA ILE A 68 -9.10 -0.66 35.48
C ILE A 68 -8.88 -0.19 36.92
N PRO A 69 -7.64 -0.16 37.44
CA PRO A 69 -7.39 0.42 38.75
C PRO A 69 -7.92 1.86 38.82
N ARG A 70 -8.52 2.25 39.95
CA ARG A 70 -9.06 3.61 40.20
C ARG A 70 -8.07 4.76 39.92
N PHE A 71 -6.78 4.47 39.75
CA PHE A 71 -5.69 5.42 39.51
C PHE A 71 -4.88 5.15 38.23
N SER A 72 -5.31 4.22 37.37
CA SER A 72 -4.63 3.98 36.09
C SER A 72 -5.10 4.96 35.02
N ASP A 73 -4.21 5.28 34.09
CA ASP A 73 -4.49 6.12 32.94
C ASP A 73 -5.36 5.36 31.92
N VAL A 74 -6.69 5.42 32.10
CA VAL A 74 -7.69 4.80 31.19
C VAL A 74 -7.40 5.21 29.75
N ARG A 75 -7.11 6.49 29.51
CA ARG A 75 -6.83 7.00 28.16
C ARG A 75 -5.65 6.27 27.55
N SER A 76 -4.53 6.18 28.26
CA SER A 76 -3.35 5.44 27.77
C SER A 76 -3.70 4.00 27.44
N LEU A 77 -4.46 3.32 28.30
CA LEU A 77 -4.86 1.92 28.07
C LEU A 77 -5.71 1.76 26.78
N VAL A 78 -6.68 2.64 26.56
CA VAL A 78 -7.53 2.59 25.36
C VAL A 78 -6.71 2.92 24.11
N VAL A 79 -5.84 3.94 24.18
CA VAL A 79 -4.97 4.34 23.06
C VAL A 79 -3.97 3.22 22.71
N GLU A 80 -3.37 2.56 23.69
CA GLU A 80 -2.48 1.41 23.48
C GLU A 80 -3.22 0.23 22.84
N SER A 81 -4.45 -0.04 23.29
CA SER A 81 -5.27 -1.13 22.72
C SER A 81 -5.64 -0.83 21.26
N LEU A 82 -5.97 0.42 20.97
CA LEU A 82 -6.24 0.89 19.61
C LEU A 82 -5.00 0.84 18.72
N GLU A 83 -3.85 1.30 19.22
CA GLU A 83 -2.58 1.21 18.52
C GLU A 83 -2.28 -0.22 18.10
N LYS A 84 -2.41 -1.16 19.04
CA LYS A 84 -2.17 -2.57 18.80
C LYS A 84 -3.13 -3.13 17.76
N ALA A 85 -4.42 -2.83 17.85
CA ALA A 85 -5.41 -3.28 16.86
C ALA A 85 -5.08 -2.77 15.44
N ILE A 86 -4.70 -1.50 15.29
CA ILE A 86 -4.34 -0.90 14.00
C ILE A 86 -3.03 -1.47 13.45
N VAL A 87 -1.99 -1.57 14.30
CA VAL A 87 -0.69 -2.13 13.90
C VAL A 87 -0.84 -3.57 13.45
N ASP A 88 -1.64 -4.38 14.15
CA ASP A 88 -1.85 -5.79 13.79
C ASP A 88 -2.51 -5.92 12.41
N VAL A 89 -3.48 -5.05 12.10
CA VAL A 89 -4.11 -5.01 10.76
C VAL A 89 -3.10 -4.60 9.69
N LEU A 90 -2.31 -3.55 9.92
CA LEU A 90 -1.31 -3.07 8.96
C LEU A 90 -0.09 -3.99 8.82
N SER A 91 0.14 -4.86 9.80
CA SER A 91 1.27 -5.81 9.79
C SER A 91 0.95 -7.13 9.10
N ARG A 92 -0.24 -7.28 8.51
CA ARG A 92 -0.60 -8.50 7.77
C ARG A 92 0.32 -8.74 6.58
N GLY A 93 0.91 -9.93 6.56
CA GLY A 93 1.91 -10.29 5.55
C GLY A 93 3.19 -9.45 5.60
N TYR A 94 3.34 -8.56 6.59
CA TYR A 94 4.50 -7.69 6.71
C TYR A 94 5.76 -8.49 7.00
N GLN A 95 6.65 -8.48 6.01
CA GLN A 95 8.00 -8.99 6.13
C GLN A 95 8.94 -7.89 5.67
N PRO A 96 10.00 -7.57 6.44
CA PRO A 96 11.02 -6.65 5.98
C PRO A 96 11.61 -7.15 4.65
N LEU A 97 11.38 -6.39 3.57
CA LEU A 97 11.91 -6.67 2.25
C LEU A 97 12.86 -5.54 1.84
N ASP A 98 14.14 -5.86 1.71
CA ASP A 98 15.15 -4.93 1.22
C ASP A 98 15.47 -5.21 -0.25
N LEU A 99 14.76 -4.51 -1.13
CA LEU A 99 14.95 -4.60 -2.58
C LEU A 99 16.36 -4.18 -3.02
N ILE A 100 17.06 -3.32 -2.26
CA ILE A 100 18.42 -2.89 -2.60
C ILE A 100 19.41 -4.01 -2.29
N ALA A 101 19.33 -4.61 -1.10
CA ALA A 101 20.14 -5.76 -0.73
C ALA A 101 19.93 -6.93 -1.69
N GLU A 102 18.68 -7.20 -2.05
CA GLU A 102 18.35 -8.25 -3.00
C GLU A 102 18.93 -7.97 -4.38
N ALA A 103 18.74 -6.77 -4.93
CA ALA A 103 19.32 -6.39 -6.21
C ALA A 103 20.86 -6.49 -6.22
N ARG A 104 21.52 -6.20 -5.09
CA ARG A 104 22.98 -6.37 -4.95
C ARG A 104 23.42 -7.83 -4.93
N SER A 105 22.59 -8.72 -4.39
CA SER A 105 22.85 -10.16 -4.33
C SER A 105 22.69 -10.87 -5.69
N ARG A 106 22.02 -10.23 -6.66
CA ARG A 106 21.77 -10.82 -7.99
C ARG A 106 23.06 -10.98 -8.79
N SER A 107 23.25 -12.18 -9.33
CA SER A 107 24.33 -12.48 -10.27
C SER A 107 24.10 -11.80 -11.64
N PRO A 108 25.16 -11.48 -12.40
CA PRO A 108 25.03 -11.06 -13.80
C PRO A 108 24.19 -12.07 -14.60
N GLY A 109 23.26 -11.58 -15.42
CA GLY A 109 22.36 -12.44 -16.20
C GLY A 109 21.09 -12.93 -15.46
N ASN A 110 20.93 -12.62 -14.17
CA ASN A 110 19.70 -12.89 -13.42
C ASN A 110 19.18 -11.64 -12.69
N PRO A 111 18.66 -10.64 -13.43
CA PRO A 111 18.17 -9.40 -12.84
C PRO A 111 16.97 -9.65 -11.92
N LEU A 112 16.86 -8.85 -10.86
CA LEU A 112 15.64 -8.69 -10.06
C LEU A 112 14.54 -8.11 -10.95
N ARG A 113 13.42 -8.83 -11.09
CA ARG A 113 12.29 -8.43 -11.95
C ARG A 113 11.10 -8.02 -11.10
N ILE A 114 10.73 -6.75 -11.18
CA ILE A 114 9.56 -6.21 -10.49
C ILE A 114 8.52 -5.82 -11.54
N LEU A 115 7.35 -6.44 -11.48
CA LEU A 115 6.20 -6.17 -12.34
C LEU A 115 5.21 -5.27 -11.61
N PHE A 116 4.91 -4.10 -12.18
CA PHE A 116 4.00 -3.12 -11.61
C PHE A 116 2.67 -3.13 -12.34
N PHE A 117 1.57 -3.24 -11.59
CA PHE A 117 0.20 -3.18 -12.10
C PHE A 117 -0.72 -2.44 -11.13
N GLY A 118 -1.96 -2.21 -11.53
CA GLY A 118 -2.90 -1.32 -10.84
C GLY A 118 -3.70 -0.51 -11.85
N VAL A 119 -4.76 0.17 -11.41
CA VAL A 119 -5.64 0.88 -12.35
C VAL A 119 -5.02 2.16 -12.91
N ASN A 120 -5.65 2.78 -13.90
CA ASN A 120 -5.18 4.03 -14.49
C ASN A 120 -5.34 5.18 -13.49
N GLY A 121 -4.39 6.11 -13.48
CA GLY A 121 -4.46 7.28 -12.59
C GLY A 121 -3.95 7.06 -11.16
N VAL A 122 -3.65 5.83 -10.76
CA VAL A 122 -3.10 5.51 -9.42
C VAL A 122 -1.63 5.86 -9.23
N GLY A 123 -0.97 6.42 -10.26
CA GLY A 123 0.42 6.86 -10.16
C GLY A 123 1.49 5.81 -10.53
N LYS A 124 1.13 4.65 -11.11
CA LYS A 124 2.08 3.60 -11.56
C LYS A 124 3.35 4.14 -12.24
N THR A 125 3.19 4.89 -13.32
CA THR A 125 4.31 5.40 -14.12
C THR A 125 5.27 6.28 -13.30
N THR A 126 4.71 7.16 -12.45
CA THR A 126 5.51 7.98 -11.53
C THR A 126 6.19 7.11 -10.48
N THR A 127 5.49 6.14 -9.89
CA THR A 127 6.05 5.19 -8.91
C THR A 127 7.23 4.42 -9.48
N ILE A 128 7.14 3.92 -10.72
CA ILE A 128 8.25 3.23 -11.40
C ILE A 128 9.46 4.15 -11.53
N ALA A 129 9.24 5.43 -11.87
CA ALA A 129 10.33 6.40 -11.93
C ALA A 129 10.94 6.69 -10.54
N LYS A 130 10.14 6.69 -9.46
CA LYS A 130 10.66 6.79 -8.08
C LYS A 130 11.49 5.57 -7.68
N PHE A 131 11.04 4.37 -8.01
CA PHE A 131 11.85 3.15 -7.84
C PHE A 131 13.16 3.23 -8.64
N ALA A 132 13.09 3.70 -9.89
CA ALA A 132 14.27 3.87 -10.72
C ALA A 132 15.29 4.83 -10.09
N TYR A 133 14.80 5.95 -9.56
CA TYR A 133 15.61 6.90 -8.79
C TYR A 133 16.20 6.26 -7.52
N MET A 134 15.39 5.55 -6.72
CA MET A 134 15.83 4.86 -5.50
C MET A 134 16.98 3.88 -5.77
N PHE A 135 16.86 3.04 -6.80
CA PHE A 135 17.95 2.13 -7.21
C PHE A 135 19.20 2.91 -7.65
N LYS A 136 19.03 3.98 -8.43
CA LYS A 136 20.14 4.83 -8.90
C LYS A 136 20.90 5.50 -7.75
N GLN A 137 20.19 6.02 -6.75
CA GLN A 137 20.82 6.58 -5.54
C GLN A 137 21.64 5.53 -4.77
N ASN A 138 21.30 4.25 -4.94
CA ASN A 138 22.01 3.13 -4.33
C ASN A 138 23.08 2.48 -5.24
N GLY A 139 23.44 3.16 -6.34
CA GLY A 139 24.48 2.71 -7.29
C GLY A 139 24.03 1.61 -8.26
N ILE A 140 22.74 1.34 -8.34
CA ILE A 140 22.17 0.28 -9.20
C ILE A 140 21.42 0.96 -10.34
N THR A 141 21.78 0.68 -11.60
CA THR A 141 21.05 1.19 -12.75
C THR A 141 19.97 0.19 -13.16
N PRO A 142 18.67 0.50 -12.99
CA PRO A 142 17.59 -0.38 -13.43
C PRO A 142 17.29 -0.17 -14.92
N VAL A 143 16.71 -1.18 -15.55
CA VAL A 143 16.11 -1.10 -16.89
C VAL A 143 14.60 -0.95 -16.73
N ILE A 144 13.99 0.00 -17.44
CA ILE A 144 12.54 0.19 -17.47
C ILE A 144 11.96 -0.49 -18.71
N ALA A 145 10.95 -1.33 -18.51
CA ALA A 145 10.15 -1.93 -19.58
C ALA A 145 8.76 -1.29 -19.62
N ALA A 146 8.42 -0.62 -20.72
CA ALA A 146 7.16 0.10 -20.89
C ALA A 146 6.13 -0.75 -21.65
N ALA A 147 5.49 -1.67 -20.94
CA ALA A 147 4.53 -2.63 -21.51
C ALA A 147 3.09 -2.10 -21.61
N ASP A 148 2.78 -0.87 -21.16
CA ASP A 148 1.51 -0.18 -21.50
C ASP A 148 1.52 0.30 -22.97
N THR A 149 1.45 -0.64 -23.92
CA THR A 149 1.68 -0.38 -25.37
C THR A 149 0.55 0.37 -26.06
N TYR A 150 -0.59 0.54 -25.41
CA TYR A 150 -1.75 1.24 -25.96
C TYR A 150 -1.89 2.69 -25.46
N ARG A 151 -1.07 3.12 -24.50
CA ARG A 151 -1.12 4.49 -23.95
C ARG A 151 0.17 5.24 -24.29
N ALA A 152 0.25 5.72 -25.54
CA ALA A 152 1.41 6.44 -26.06
C ALA A 152 1.86 7.61 -25.16
N GLY A 153 0.93 8.37 -24.57
CA GLY A 153 1.25 9.44 -23.64
C GLY A 153 1.90 8.96 -22.34
N ALA A 154 1.46 7.82 -21.79
CA ALA A 154 2.06 7.23 -20.59
C ALA A 154 3.46 6.68 -20.89
N GLN A 155 3.65 6.01 -22.03
CA GLN A 155 4.96 5.55 -22.46
C GLN A 155 5.95 6.72 -22.68
N GLU A 156 5.49 7.81 -23.31
CA GLU A 156 6.31 8.99 -23.52
C GLU A 156 6.68 9.68 -22.19
N GLN A 157 5.73 9.76 -21.25
CA GLN A 157 6.01 10.25 -19.90
C GLN A 157 7.08 9.38 -19.20
N LEU A 158 6.95 8.05 -19.28
CA LEU A 158 7.91 7.12 -18.69
C LEU A 158 9.29 7.23 -19.35
N ARG A 159 9.34 7.40 -20.68
CA ARG A 159 10.57 7.62 -21.45
C ARG A 159 11.28 8.89 -20.97
N ARG A 160 10.57 10.01 -20.81
CA ARG A 160 11.16 11.26 -20.29
C ARG A 160 11.71 11.11 -18.88
N HIS A 161 11.03 10.35 -18.01
CA HIS A 161 11.57 10.03 -16.70
C HIS A 161 12.84 9.18 -16.81
N ALA A 162 12.86 8.19 -17.71
CA ALA A 162 14.03 7.34 -17.92
C ALA A 162 15.24 8.14 -18.44
N GLU A 163 15.02 9.05 -19.38
CA GLU A 163 16.04 9.98 -19.89
C GLU A 163 16.58 10.89 -18.79
N LYS A 164 15.69 11.53 -18.02
CA LYS A 164 16.06 12.40 -16.90
C LYS A 164 16.88 11.67 -15.83
N LEU A 165 16.56 10.40 -15.56
CA LEU A 165 17.28 9.56 -14.61
C LEU A 165 18.50 8.85 -15.22
N SER A 166 18.71 9.00 -16.53
CA SER A 166 19.74 8.29 -17.29
C SER A 166 19.71 6.78 -17.00
N VAL A 167 18.55 6.17 -17.21
CA VAL A 167 18.31 4.73 -17.09
C VAL A 167 17.83 4.16 -18.44
N PRO A 168 18.22 2.92 -18.81
CA PRO A 168 17.75 2.30 -20.04
C PRO A 168 16.22 2.17 -20.07
N PHE A 169 15.64 2.49 -21.23
CA PHE A 169 14.21 2.39 -21.50
C PHE A 169 13.98 1.44 -22.67
N ILE A 170 13.13 0.45 -22.47
CA ILE A 170 12.72 -0.51 -23.49
C ILE A 170 11.20 -0.39 -23.64
N GLY A 171 10.75 0.03 -24.81
CA GLY A 171 9.33 0.19 -25.12
C GLY A 171 9.00 -0.36 -26.49
N GLY A 172 7.78 -0.88 -26.64
CA GLY A 172 7.26 -1.35 -27.92
C GLY A 172 6.73 -0.23 -28.81
N ARG A 173 6.46 -0.56 -30.08
CA ARG A 173 5.62 0.28 -30.94
C ARG A 173 4.19 0.32 -30.37
N TYR A 174 3.40 1.31 -30.79
CA TYR A 174 1.99 1.38 -30.41
C TYR A 174 1.27 0.07 -30.78
N GLY A 175 0.57 -0.53 -29.82
CA GLY A 175 -0.13 -1.80 -29.98
C GLY A 175 0.76 -3.04 -30.10
N ALA A 176 2.07 -2.93 -29.79
CA ALA A 176 2.93 -4.10 -29.68
C ALA A 176 2.49 -5.02 -28.53
N ASP A 177 2.88 -6.30 -28.59
CA ASP A 177 2.59 -7.26 -27.53
C ASP A 177 3.30 -6.85 -26.21
N PRO A 178 2.56 -6.54 -25.14
CA PRO A 178 3.13 -6.12 -23.86
C PRO A 178 4.14 -7.14 -23.29
N ALA A 179 3.85 -8.43 -23.44
CA ALA A 179 4.73 -9.49 -22.96
C ALA A 179 6.06 -9.53 -23.73
N SER A 180 6.07 -9.22 -25.02
CA SER A 180 7.31 -9.17 -25.80
C SER A 180 8.20 -8.00 -25.37
N VAL A 181 7.61 -6.83 -25.03
CA VAL A 181 8.37 -5.68 -24.51
C VAL A 181 9.10 -6.03 -23.21
N VAL A 182 8.43 -6.74 -22.29
CA VAL A 182 9.06 -7.17 -21.04
C VAL A 182 10.15 -8.21 -21.30
N TYR A 183 9.91 -9.15 -22.22
CA TYR A 183 10.93 -10.13 -22.62
C TYR A 183 12.18 -9.48 -23.19
N ASP A 184 12.01 -8.53 -24.13
CA ASP A 184 13.12 -7.79 -24.73
C ASP A 184 13.92 -7.01 -23.67
N ALA A 185 13.24 -6.44 -22.68
CA ALA A 185 13.90 -5.75 -21.57
C ALA A 185 14.72 -6.70 -20.68
N ILE A 186 14.22 -7.92 -20.46
CA ILE A 186 14.94 -8.98 -19.76
C ILE A 186 16.20 -9.37 -20.51
N GLU A 187 16.11 -9.65 -21.81
CA GLU A 187 17.26 -10.03 -22.61
C GLU A 187 18.28 -8.88 -22.73
N TYR A 188 17.80 -7.64 -22.88
CA TYR A 188 18.64 -6.44 -22.85
C TYR A 188 19.42 -6.33 -21.52
N ALA A 189 18.73 -6.52 -20.39
CA ALA A 189 19.33 -6.45 -19.06
C ALA A 189 20.36 -7.55 -18.85
N ARG A 190 20.04 -8.80 -19.24
CA ARG A 190 20.93 -9.96 -19.16
C ARG A 190 22.22 -9.75 -19.93
N ALA A 191 22.10 -9.38 -21.21
CA ALA A 191 23.24 -9.21 -22.09
C ALA A 191 24.21 -8.09 -21.63
N ARG A 192 23.71 -7.09 -20.91
CA ARG A 192 24.48 -5.95 -20.43
C ARG A 192 24.80 -5.97 -18.93
N GLY A 193 24.42 -7.04 -18.24
CA GLY A 193 24.69 -7.19 -16.80
C GLY A 193 23.94 -6.22 -15.89
N TYR A 194 22.80 -5.66 -16.34
CA TYR A 194 21.94 -4.88 -15.45
C TYR A 194 21.28 -5.79 -14.42
N ARG A 195 21.10 -5.27 -13.19
CA ARG A 195 20.65 -6.08 -12.04
C ARG A 195 19.17 -5.95 -11.72
N VAL A 196 18.47 -4.98 -12.29
CA VAL A 196 17.06 -4.68 -11.96
C VAL A 196 16.28 -4.37 -13.22
N ILE A 197 15.06 -4.89 -13.28
CA ILE A 197 14.06 -4.57 -14.29
C ILE A 197 12.79 -4.09 -13.60
N LEU A 198 12.28 -2.96 -14.04
CA LEU A 198 11.02 -2.38 -13.60
C LEU A 198 10.04 -2.38 -14.78
N ALA A 199 9.03 -3.24 -14.73
CA ALA A 199 8.08 -3.41 -15.83
C ALA A 199 6.75 -2.70 -15.52
N ASP A 200 6.40 -1.70 -16.35
CA ASP A 200 5.11 -0.99 -16.32
C ASP A 200 4.08 -1.73 -17.17
N THR A 201 2.89 -2.01 -16.64
CA THR A 201 1.79 -2.64 -17.39
C THR A 201 0.64 -1.67 -17.64
N ALA A 202 -0.26 -2.03 -18.56
CA ALA A 202 -1.54 -1.37 -18.70
C ALA A 202 -2.36 -1.41 -17.38
N GLY A 203 -3.24 -0.43 -17.19
CA GLY A 203 -4.08 -0.31 -15.99
C GLY A 203 -5.55 -0.01 -16.24
N ARG A 204 -6.11 -0.39 -17.38
CA ARG A 204 -7.53 -0.12 -17.68
C ARG A 204 -8.41 -1.01 -16.82
N MET A 205 -9.28 -0.47 -15.96
CA MET A 205 -10.17 -1.33 -15.17
C MET A 205 -11.63 -0.89 -15.25
N HIS A 206 -12.43 -1.68 -15.95
CA HIS A 206 -13.85 -1.93 -15.75
C HIS A 206 -14.13 -3.34 -16.26
N THR A 207 -14.15 -4.35 -15.37
CA THR A 207 -14.48 -5.76 -15.71
C THR A 207 -13.76 -6.31 -16.96
N ASP A 208 -12.54 -5.84 -17.22
CA ASP A 208 -11.84 -6.10 -18.47
C ASP A 208 -11.13 -7.46 -18.36
N ARG A 209 -11.80 -8.51 -18.84
CA ARG A 209 -11.23 -9.87 -18.92
C ARG A 209 -9.96 -9.88 -19.76
N ASP A 210 -9.88 -9.03 -20.78
CA ASP A 210 -8.76 -8.97 -21.70
C ASP A 210 -7.52 -8.42 -20.99
N LEU A 211 -7.68 -7.40 -20.12
CA LEU A 211 -6.57 -6.92 -19.27
C LEU A 211 -6.01 -8.04 -18.38
N MET A 212 -6.87 -8.84 -17.76
CA MET A 212 -6.40 -9.91 -16.86
C MET A 212 -5.68 -11.02 -17.62
N GLU A 213 -6.15 -11.37 -18.81
CA GLU A 213 -5.45 -12.32 -19.68
C GLU A 213 -4.09 -11.78 -20.14
N GLU A 214 -4.03 -10.51 -20.50
CA GLU A 214 -2.78 -9.81 -20.84
C GLU A 214 -1.81 -9.83 -19.64
N LEU A 215 -2.26 -9.46 -18.45
CA LEU A 215 -1.43 -9.43 -17.25
C LEU A 215 -0.94 -10.83 -16.85
N ARG A 216 -1.79 -11.86 -17.00
CA ARG A 216 -1.38 -13.28 -16.83
C ARG A 216 -0.33 -13.68 -17.86
N LYS A 217 -0.48 -13.27 -19.12
CA LYS A 217 0.51 -13.52 -20.16
C LYS A 217 1.84 -12.86 -19.83
N ILE A 218 1.84 -11.57 -19.47
CA ILE A 218 3.04 -10.84 -19.04
C ILE A 218 3.70 -11.55 -17.86
N THR A 219 2.93 -11.93 -16.84
CA THR A 219 3.45 -12.60 -15.64
C THR A 219 4.12 -13.95 -15.98
N ARG A 220 3.52 -14.76 -16.87
CA ARG A 220 4.11 -16.03 -17.33
C ARG A 220 5.42 -15.83 -18.09
N VAL A 221 5.51 -14.78 -18.92
CA VAL A 221 6.69 -14.49 -19.74
C VAL A 221 7.79 -13.85 -18.91
N ALA A 222 7.45 -12.85 -18.09
CA ALA A 222 8.39 -12.11 -17.27
C ALA A 222 8.93 -12.95 -16.09
N LYS A 223 8.11 -13.87 -15.58
CA LYS A 223 8.36 -14.65 -14.35
C LYS A 223 8.88 -13.74 -13.22
N PRO A 224 8.14 -12.68 -12.86
CA PRO A 224 8.65 -11.64 -11.96
C PRO A 224 9.03 -12.24 -10.60
N ASP A 225 10.07 -11.67 -9.99
CA ASP A 225 10.44 -11.98 -8.61
C ASP A 225 9.44 -11.31 -7.64
N TYR A 226 8.94 -10.11 -8.02
CA TYR A 226 7.89 -9.42 -7.28
C TYR A 226 6.81 -8.82 -8.18
N ARG A 227 5.57 -8.97 -7.73
CA ARG A 227 4.34 -8.41 -8.27
C ARG A 227 3.89 -7.28 -7.36
N ALA A 228 4.08 -6.05 -7.83
CA ALA A 228 3.80 -4.82 -7.11
C ALA A 228 2.47 -4.22 -7.56
N LEU A 229 1.46 -4.28 -6.69
CA LEU A 229 0.20 -3.57 -6.92
C LEU A 229 0.35 -2.11 -6.48
N VAL A 230 0.09 -1.17 -7.40
CA VAL A 230 0.03 0.25 -7.09
C VAL A 230 -1.42 0.67 -6.87
N VAL A 231 -1.68 1.24 -5.71
CA VAL A 231 -3.01 1.67 -5.26
C VAL A 231 -2.97 3.15 -4.88
N ASP A 232 -4.02 3.88 -5.22
CA ASP A 232 -4.19 5.27 -4.80
C ASP A 232 -4.90 5.33 -3.45
N ALA A 233 -4.29 5.99 -2.46
CA ALA A 233 -4.85 6.13 -1.12
C ALA A 233 -6.21 6.86 -1.12
N LEU A 234 -6.50 7.66 -2.15
CA LEU A 234 -7.74 8.43 -2.28
C LEU A 234 -8.92 7.62 -2.82
N THR A 235 -8.68 6.39 -3.28
CA THR A 235 -9.68 5.57 -3.98
C THR A 235 -10.64 4.85 -3.01
N GLY A 236 -10.31 4.75 -1.72
CA GLY A 236 -11.20 4.20 -0.71
C GLY A 236 -11.56 2.75 -0.97
N ASN A 237 -12.85 2.40 -0.84
CA ASN A 237 -13.32 1.02 -0.99
C ASN A 237 -13.09 0.42 -2.39
N ASP A 238 -13.05 1.24 -3.44
CA ASP A 238 -12.73 0.77 -4.79
C ASP A 238 -11.32 0.16 -4.85
N ALA A 239 -10.39 0.63 -4.01
CA ALA A 239 -9.03 0.09 -3.94
C ALA A 239 -9.02 -1.38 -3.46
N VAL A 240 -9.96 -1.72 -2.59
CA VAL A 240 -10.08 -3.06 -2.00
C VAL A 240 -10.52 -4.05 -3.07
N GLU A 241 -11.57 -3.72 -3.81
CA GLU A 241 -12.09 -4.56 -4.91
C GLU A 241 -11.04 -4.72 -6.01
N GLN A 242 -10.34 -3.63 -6.36
CA GLN A 242 -9.24 -3.68 -7.32
C GLN A 242 -8.14 -4.64 -6.86
N ALA A 243 -7.76 -4.57 -5.57
CA ALA A 243 -6.71 -5.41 -5.03
C ALA A 243 -7.10 -6.89 -5.00
N ARG A 244 -8.34 -7.23 -4.61
CA ARG A 244 -8.88 -8.60 -4.72
C ARG A 244 -8.79 -9.12 -6.15
N PHE A 245 -9.26 -8.33 -7.12
CA PHE A 245 -9.30 -8.73 -8.52
C PHE A 245 -7.90 -9.00 -9.09
N PHE A 246 -6.91 -8.17 -8.78
CA PHE A 246 -5.53 -8.40 -9.23
C PHE A 246 -4.85 -9.58 -8.52
N ASP A 247 -5.09 -9.76 -7.21
CA ASP A 247 -4.51 -10.89 -6.46
C ASP A 247 -5.05 -12.23 -6.99
N GLU A 248 -6.35 -12.32 -7.26
CA GLU A 248 -6.95 -13.50 -7.90
C GLU A 248 -6.40 -13.76 -9.30
N ALA A 249 -6.09 -12.71 -10.05
CA ALA A 249 -5.66 -12.83 -11.43
C ALA A 249 -4.21 -13.28 -11.59
N VAL A 250 -3.29 -12.64 -10.86
CA VAL A 250 -1.84 -12.83 -11.02
C VAL A 250 -1.07 -12.94 -9.71
N GLY A 251 -1.73 -12.76 -8.57
CA GLY A 251 -1.12 -12.68 -7.25
C GLY A 251 -0.38 -11.36 -7.02
N ILE A 252 -0.33 -10.96 -5.76
CA ILE A 252 0.40 -9.79 -5.28
C ILE A 252 1.45 -10.24 -4.28
N ASP A 253 2.67 -9.68 -4.40
CA ASP A 253 3.73 -9.89 -3.42
C ASP A 253 3.80 -8.71 -2.45
N PHE A 254 3.62 -7.48 -2.94
CA PHE A 254 3.48 -6.31 -2.08
C PHE A 254 2.68 -5.17 -2.75
N ILE A 255 2.26 -4.22 -1.92
CA ILE A 255 1.42 -3.09 -2.30
C ILE A 255 2.23 -1.79 -2.14
N ILE A 256 2.00 -0.86 -3.06
CA ILE A 256 2.52 0.50 -3.02
C ILE A 256 1.34 1.45 -2.98
N LEU A 257 1.20 2.20 -1.88
CA LEU A 257 0.17 3.24 -1.77
C LEU A 257 0.72 4.57 -2.28
N THR A 258 -0.03 5.26 -3.12
CA THR A 258 0.34 6.58 -3.64
C THR A 258 -0.59 7.67 -3.10
N LYS A 259 -0.16 8.93 -3.22
CA LYS A 259 -0.93 10.12 -2.82
C LYS A 259 -1.33 10.12 -1.33
N VAL A 260 -0.53 9.47 -0.49
CA VAL A 260 -0.77 9.39 0.96
C VAL A 260 -0.72 10.79 1.59
N ASP A 261 0.06 11.70 1.00
CA ASP A 261 0.13 13.12 1.39
C ASP A 261 -1.17 13.89 1.21
N ALA A 262 -2.09 13.40 0.37
CA ALA A 262 -3.39 14.01 0.12
C ALA A 262 -4.55 13.24 0.78
N ASP A 263 -4.28 12.12 1.46
CA ASP A 263 -5.32 11.27 2.02
C ASP A 263 -5.91 11.91 3.29
N VAL A 264 -7.12 12.45 3.17
CA VAL A 264 -7.86 13.06 4.28
C VAL A 264 -8.60 12.00 5.11
N LYS A 265 -8.88 10.82 4.53
CA LYS A 265 -9.69 9.79 5.18
C LYS A 265 -8.84 8.80 5.96
N GLY A 266 -7.83 8.18 5.35
CA GLY A 266 -6.87 7.28 6.02
C GLY A 266 -7.24 5.80 6.04
N GLY A 267 -8.47 5.42 5.66
CA GLY A 267 -8.96 4.05 5.76
C GLY A 267 -8.41 3.08 4.72
N THR A 268 -8.05 3.57 3.52
CA THR A 268 -7.63 2.73 2.38
C THR A 268 -6.46 1.81 2.72
N ALA A 269 -5.47 2.30 3.47
CA ALA A 269 -4.30 1.51 3.86
C ALA A 269 -4.67 0.32 4.75
N LEU A 270 -5.57 0.54 5.72
CA LEU A 270 -6.08 -0.52 6.60
C LEU A 270 -6.84 -1.56 5.79
N SER A 271 -7.75 -1.10 4.95
CA SER A 271 -8.60 -1.96 4.13
C SER A 271 -7.78 -2.86 3.21
N VAL A 272 -6.87 -2.26 2.45
CA VAL A 272 -6.10 -2.99 1.43
C VAL A 272 -5.13 -3.99 2.06
N ALA A 273 -4.44 -3.63 3.15
CA ALA A 273 -3.55 -4.55 3.88
C ALA A 273 -4.34 -5.71 4.51
N ALA A 274 -5.47 -5.40 5.13
CA ALA A 274 -6.33 -6.38 5.78
C ALA A 274 -6.88 -7.40 4.79
N VAL A 275 -7.57 -6.91 3.76
CA VAL A 275 -8.35 -7.71 2.82
C VAL A 275 -7.46 -8.61 1.98
N THR A 276 -6.34 -8.07 1.48
CA THR A 276 -5.44 -8.83 0.60
C THR A 276 -4.52 -9.76 1.39
N GLY A 277 -4.30 -9.48 2.67
CA GLY A 277 -3.28 -10.13 3.48
C GLY A 277 -1.85 -9.88 2.98
N LYS A 278 -1.66 -8.89 2.09
CA LYS A 278 -0.36 -8.56 1.49
C LYS A 278 0.26 -7.34 2.15
N PRO A 279 1.59 -7.31 2.27
CA PRO A 279 2.27 -6.18 2.88
C PRO A 279 2.20 -4.94 2.00
N ILE A 280 1.92 -3.79 2.62
CA ILE A 280 2.30 -2.50 2.04
C ILE A 280 3.82 -2.36 2.25
N LEU A 281 4.56 -2.11 1.17
CA LEU A 281 6.01 -1.99 1.22
C LEU A 281 6.49 -0.54 1.09
N PHE A 282 5.79 0.26 0.27
CA PHE A 282 6.13 1.66 0.06
C PHE A 282 4.90 2.57 0.08
N VAL A 283 5.12 3.81 0.49
CA VAL A 283 4.15 4.90 0.42
C VAL A 283 4.73 6.07 -0.37
N GLY A 284 3.98 6.54 -1.36
CA GLY A 284 4.26 7.77 -2.09
C GLY A 284 3.67 8.97 -1.36
N THR A 285 4.54 9.87 -0.93
CA THR A 285 4.22 11.00 -0.04
C THR A 285 4.37 12.37 -0.72
N GLY A 286 4.32 12.40 -2.05
CA GLY A 286 4.47 13.63 -2.84
C GLY A 286 4.76 13.37 -4.31
N GLN A 287 5.23 14.39 -5.02
CA GLN A 287 5.42 14.39 -6.48
C GLN A 287 6.89 14.23 -6.91
N LYS A 288 7.85 14.48 -6.03
CA LYS A 288 9.28 14.38 -6.34
C LYS A 288 9.72 12.92 -6.37
N TYR A 289 10.91 12.69 -6.93
CA TYR A 289 11.49 11.35 -6.99
C TYR A 289 11.83 10.79 -5.61
N GLU A 290 12.26 11.65 -4.69
CA GLU A 290 12.54 11.28 -3.29
C GLU A 290 11.29 11.01 -2.44
N ASP A 291 10.09 11.38 -2.91
CA ASP A 291 8.84 11.25 -2.15
C ASP A 291 8.28 9.81 -2.23
N LEU A 292 9.12 8.82 -1.94
CA LEU A 292 8.78 7.40 -1.84
C LEU A 292 9.46 6.85 -0.57
N GLU A 293 8.65 6.53 0.44
CA GLU A 293 9.13 6.06 1.74
C GLU A 293 8.84 4.57 1.90
N LEU A 294 9.73 3.86 2.59
CA LEU A 294 9.43 2.51 3.09
C LEU A 294 8.27 2.58 4.08
N PHE A 295 7.35 1.64 3.95
CA PHE A 295 6.23 1.51 4.86
C PHE A 295 6.66 0.82 6.15
N ASP A 296 6.31 1.45 7.27
CA ASP A 296 6.45 0.90 8.61
C ASP A 296 5.08 0.98 9.29
N PRO A 297 4.45 -0.17 9.62
CA PRO A 297 3.11 -0.19 10.23
C PRO A 297 3.02 0.63 11.52
N LYS A 298 4.07 0.63 12.35
CA LYS A 298 4.09 1.36 13.62
C LYS A 298 4.18 2.85 13.40
N ARG A 299 5.10 3.30 12.54
CA ARG A 299 5.26 4.70 12.18
C ARG A 299 4.04 5.25 11.45
N TYR A 300 3.39 4.43 10.62
CA TYR A 300 2.14 4.80 9.96
C TYR A 300 1.00 4.95 10.98
N THR A 301 0.89 4.00 11.91
CA THR A 301 -0.08 4.08 13.02
C THR A 301 0.16 5.32 13.88
N GLU A 302 1.42 5.62 14.24
CA GLU A 302 1.77 6.80 15.02
C GLU A 302 1.33 8.11 14.33
N LYS A 303 1.42 8.20 12.99
CA LYS A 303 0.90 9.37 12.25
C LYS A 303 -0.62 9.53 12.40
N ILE A 304 -1.36 8.45 12.65
CA ILE A 304 -2.81 8.43 12.86
C ILE A 304 -3.13 8.74 14.32
N ILE A 305 -2.50 8.06 15.28
CA ILE A 305 -2.92 8.11 16.69
C ILE A 305 -2.07 9.00 17.60
N GLY A 306 -0.93 9.53 17.13
CA GLY A 306 0.05 10.20 17.99
C GLY A 306 -0.49 11.41 18.76
N GLU A 307 -1.48 12.10 18.22
CA GLU A 307 -2.18 13.21 18.90
C GLU A 307 -3.01 12.73 20.10
N LEU A 308 -3.45 11.46 20.10
CA LEU A 308 -4.24 10.87 21.19
C LEU A 308 -3.40 10.49 22.41
N LYS A 309 -2.08 10.31 22.20
CA LYS A 309 -1.10 9.98 23.25
C LYS A 309 -0.71 11.19 24.11
N GLN A 310 -1.00 12.41 23.65
CA GLN A 310 -0.70 13.63 24.41
C GLN A 310 -1.73 13.81 25.52
N LYS A 311 -1.26 13.90 26.76
CA LYS A 311 -2.10 14.32 27.89
C LYS A 311 -2.49 15.77 27.67
N SER A 312 -3.80 16.05 27.63
CA SER A 312 -4.31 17.42 27.83
C SER A 312 -3.95 17.92 29.22
#